data_AF-A0A661Y721-F1
#
_entry.id   AF-A0A661Y721-F1
#
_cell.length_a   1.000
_cell.length_b   1.000
_cell.length_c   1.000
_cell.angle_alpha   90.00
_cell.angle_beta   90.00
_cell.angle_gamma   90.00
#
_symmetry.space_group_name_H-M   'P 1'
#
loop_
_entity.id
_entity.type
_entity.pdbx_description
1 polymer ?
#
loop_
_entity_poly.entity_id
_entity_poly.type
_entity_poly.pdbx_seq_one_letter_code
_entity_poly.pdbx_strand_id
1 'polypeptide(L)'
;MKSVSSLLLTVLLFTGAFAQTTKTNLADSLYNDLKFRSIGPGFMSGRIAHIAIHPENEHTWYVAVGSGGVWKTVNAGTTWTPIFDKQTSYSIGTVTIDPNDPNTIWVGTGEDVGGRHVGYGDGVYRSDDGGKTWKNMGLTDSQHISRILVHPENSDTVWVTAQGPLWSKGGDRGLYKTTDGGNTWKKTLGDNAW
;
A
#
# COMPACT_ATOMS: atom_id res chain seq x y z
N MET A 1 22.66 -69.59 -41.63
CA MET A 1 23.77 -68.63 -41.48
C MET A 1 23.59 -67.85 -40.18
N LYS A 2 24.48 -68.08 -39.20
CA LYS A 2 24.84 -67.25 -38.01
C LYS A 2 23.69 -66.89 -37.03
N SER A 3 23.80 -66.89 -35.71
CA SER A 3 24.78 -67.30 -34.69
C SER A 3 24.10 -66.95 -33.33
N VAL A 4 24.05 -67.85 -32.35
CA VAL A 4 24.87 -67.82 -31.11
C VAL A 4 24.28 -67.01 -29.91
N SER A 5 24.11 -67.75 -28.80
CA SER A 5 24.35 -67.42 -27.38
C SER A 5 23.34 -66.72 -26.45
N SER A 6 22.98 -67.49 -25.41
CA SER A 6 23.17 -67.24 -23.96
C SER A 6 22.56 -66.00 -23.29
N LEU A 7 21.81 -66.20 -22.20
CA LEU A 7 22.33 -66.17 -20.81
C LEU A 7 21.16 -66.05 -19.81
N LEU A 8 21.15 -66.90 -18.77
CA LEU A 8 20.32 -66.72 -17.56
C LEU A 8 20.74 -65.45 -16.82
N LEU A 9 19.78 -64.65 -16.36
CA LEU A 9 20.03 -63.71 -15.26
C LEU A 9 18.79 -63.53 -14.38
N THR A 10 18.78 -64.23 -13.25
CA THR A 10 17.92 -63.97 -12.10
C THR A 10 18.47 -62.74 -11.37
N VAL A 11 17.71 -61.66 -11.24
CA VAL A 11 18.06 -60.54 -10.35
C VAL A 11 16.88 -60.23 -9.45
N LEU A 12 17.15 -60.27 -8.14
CA LEU A 12 16.26 -60.04 -7.03
C LEU A 12 15.53 -58.69 -7.14
N LEU A 13 14.21 -58.70 -6.96
CA LEU A 13 13.42 -57.52 -6.65
C LEU A 13 13.74 -57.07 -5.21
N PHE A 14 14.67 -56.13 -5.06
CA PHE A 14 14.80 -55.33 -3.85
C PHE A 14 13.58 -54.40 -3.76
N THR A 15 12.56 -54.78 -2.99
CA THR A 15 11.53 -53.84 -2.55
C THR A 15 12.15 -52.93 -1.49
N GLY A 16 12.77 -51.83 -1.93
CA GLY A 16 13.12 -50.73 -1.04
C GLY A 16 11.83 -50.14 -0.48
N ALA A 17 11.52 -50.47 0.78
CA ALA A 17 10.52 -49.74 1.54
C ALA A 17 11.05 -48.31 1.74
N PHE A 18 10.68 -47.39 0.85
CA PHE A 18 10.79 -45.96 1.12
C PHE A 18 9.83 -45.66 2.27
N ALA A 19 10.36 -45.64 3.49
CA ALA A 19 9.71 -44.97 4.61
C ALA A 19 9.61 -43.49 4.23
N GLN A 20 8.48 -43.09 3.66
CA GLN A 20 8.13 -41.71 3.45
C GLN A 20 8.00 -41.11 4.86
N THR A 21 9.04 -40.44 5.34
CA THR A 21 8.92 -39.51 6.45
C THR A 21 8.10 -38.33 5.92
N THR A 22 6.78 -38.46 5.98
CA THR A 22 5.90 -37.30 5.91
C THR A 22 6.31 -36.39 7.05
N LYS A 23 7.14 -35.39 6.76
CA LYS A 23 7.21 -34.17 7.58
C LYS A 23 5.82 -33.57 7.48
N THR A 24 4.92 -34.00 8.36
CA THR A 24 3.69 -33.27 8.62
C THR A 24 4.14 -31.90 9.07
N ASN A 25 3.92 -30.89 8.22
CA ASN A 25 4.05 -29.48 8.56
C ASN A 25 2.91 -29.14 9.55
N LEU A 26 2.97 -29.72 10.75
CA LEU A 26 2.07 -29.44 11.87
C LEU A 26 2.08 -27.94 12.20
N ALA A 27 3.22 -27.28 11.97
CA ALA A 27 3.39 -25.84 12.11
C ALA A 27 2.35 -25.05 11.29
N ASP A 28 2.18 -25.34 9.99
CA ASP A 28 1.27 -24.57 9.14
C ASP A 28 -0.19 -24.70 9.63
N SER A 29 -0.61 -25.92 9.99
CA SER A 29 -1.97 -26.15 10.53
C SER A 29 -2.22 -25.51 11.89
N LEU A 30 -1.18 -25.39 12.74
CA LEU A 30 -1.33 -24.89 14.11
C LEU A 30 -1.47 -23.37 14.16
N TYR A 31 -0.89 -22.65 13.19
CA TYR A 31 -0.85 -21.19 13.19
C TYR A 31 -1.91 -20.52 12.31
N ASN A 32 -2.54 -21.25 11.37
CA ASN A 32 -3.56 -20.69 10.45
C ASN A 32 -4.77 -20.08 11.16
N ASP A 33 -5.11 -20.59 12.35
CA ASP A 33 -6.25 -20.10 13.14
C ASP A 33 -5.88 -18.97 14.11
N LEU A 34 -4.60 -18.65 14.28
CA LEU A 34 -4.18 -17.51 15.09
C LEU A 34 -4.60 -16.21 14.40
N LYS A 35 -5.39 -15.40 15.12
CA LYS A 35 -5.77 -14.06 14.67
C LYS A 35 -5.00 -13.03 15.46
N PHE A 36 -4.36 -12.10 14.74
CA PHE A 36 -3.90 -10.87 15.35
C PHE A 36 -5.10 -10.13 15.91
N ARG A 37 -4.98 -9.67 17.16
CA ARG A 37 -5.94 -8.76 17.77
C ARG A 37 -5.20 -7.55 18.27
N SER A 38 -5.77 -6.38 18.05
CA SER A 38 -5.31 -5.17 18.73
C SER A 38 -5.51 -5.36 20.23
N ILE A 39 -4.45 -5.16 21.01
CA ILE A 39 -4.53 -5.05 22.48
C ILE A 39 -4.74 -3.60 22.93
N GLY A 40 -4.99 -2.70 21.97
CA GLY A 40 -5.04 -1.27 22.15
C GLY A 40 -3.65 -0.65 22.35
N PRO A 41 -3.51 0.66 22.17
CA PRO A 41 -2.36 1.37 22.72
C PRO A 41 -2.52 1.48 24.25
N GLY A 42 -1.53 1.00 25.01
CA GLY A 42 -1.42 1.32 26.45
C GLY A 42 -1.09 2.79 26.71
N PHE A 43 -0.56 3.48 25.69
CA PHE A 43 -0.30 4.92 25.62
C PHE A 43 -0.48 5.37 24.16
N MET A 44 -1.27 6.42 23.90
CA MET A 44 -1.42 6.97 22.55
C MET A 44 -0.13 7.69 22.14
N SER A 45 0.53 7.20 21.08
CA SER A 45 1.62 7.91 20.41
C SER A 45 1.60 7.58 18.92
N GLY A 46 1.90 8.59 18.11
CA GLY A 46 1.86 8.52 16.66
C GLY A 46 1.64 9.92 16.07
N ARG A 47 2.04 10.12 14.81
CA ARG A 47 1.86 11.40 14.12
C ARG A 47 0.70 11.30 13.15
N ILE A 48 -0.24 12.21 13.31
CA ILE A 48 -1.32 12.41 12.35
C ILE A 48 -0.82 13.44 11.34
N ALA A 49 -0.64 13.00 10.09
CA ALA A 49 -0.15 13.86 9.02
C ALA A 49 -1.29 14.68 8.39
N HIS A 50 -2.45 14.06 8.21
CA HIS A 50 -3.61 14.71 7.61
C HIS A 50 -4.93 14.08 8.05
N ILE A 51 -6.00 14.87 8.03
CA ILE A 51 -7.37 14.43 8.30
C ILE A 51 -8.26 14.95 7.18
N ALA A 52 -9.13 14.09 6.65
CA ALA A 52 -10.18 14.48 5.73
C ALA A 52 -11.55 14.07 6.29
N ILE A 53 -12.49 15.02 6.34
CA ILE A 53 -13.85 14.82 6.86
C ILE A 53 -14.79 14.80 5.66
N HIS A 54 -15.68 13.82 5.60
CA HIS A 54 -16.66 13.69 4.52
C HIS A 54 -17.55 14.95 4.46
N PRO A 55 -17.73 15.57 3.28
CA PRO A 55 -18.35 16.88 3.16
C PRO A 55 -19.83 16.91 3.58
N GLU A 56 -20.55 15.80 3.39
CA GLU A 56 -21.98 15.70 3.70
C GLU A 56 -22.29 14.83 4.94
N ASN A 57 -21.27 14.24 5.56
CA ASN A 57 -21.47 13.31 6.68
C ASN A 57 -20.34 13.44 7.70
N GLU A 58 -20.57 14.28 8.69
CA GLU A 58 -19.63 14.55 9.77
C GLU A 58 -19.28 13.34 10.64
N HIS A 59 -19.91 12.17 10.46
CA HIS A 59 -19.52 10.95 11.16
C HIS A 59 -18.39 10.18 10.45
N THR A 60 -18.12 10.48 9.18
CA THR A 60 -17.16 9.73 8.35
C THR A 60 -15.88 10.52 8.11
N TRP A 61 -14.78 10.09 8.71
CA TRP A 61 -13.46 10.72 8.55
C TRP A 61 -12.41 9.72 8.10
N TYR A 62 -11.36 10.25 7.50
CA TYR A 62 -10.15 9.56 7.09
C TYR A 62 -8.94 10.23 7.73
N VAL A 63 -8.04 9.43 8.28
CA VAL A 63 -6.85 9.91 8.98
C VAL A 63 -5.62 9.27 8.38
N ALA A 64 -4.72 10.10 7.87
CA ALA A 64 -3.39 9.71 7.40
C ALA A 64 -2.41 9.70 8.58
N VAL A 65 -1.75 8.57 8.79
CA VAL A 65 -0.78 8.38 9.88
C VAL A 65 0.62 8.26 9.29
N GLY A 66 1.56 9.07 9.80
CA GLY A 66 2.94 9.09 9.29
C GLY A 66 3.66 7.75 9.40
N SER A 67 3.19 6.85 10.28
CA SER A 67 3.70 5.49 10.45
C SER A 67 2.58 4.57 10.95
N GLY A 68 1.60 4.25 10.09
CA GLY A 68 0.45 3.43 10.49
C GLY A 68 -0.69 3.34 9.48
N GLY A 69 -0.45 3.67 8.21
CA GLY A 69 -1.46 3.59 7.15
C GLY A 69 -2.56 4.66 7.26
N VAL A 70 -3.72 4.32 6.70
CA VAL A 70 -4.91 5.18 6.70
C VAL A 70 -6.01 4.53 7.52
N TRP A 71 -6.64 5.33 8.38
CA TRP A 71 -7.72 4.90 9.26
C TRP A 71 -9.01 5.62 8.91
N LYS A 72 -10.12 4.88 8.94
CA LYS A 72 -11.46 5.40 8.70
C LYS A 72 -12.32 5.26 9.94
N THR A 73 -13.12 6.28 10.23
CA THR A 73 -14.24 6.19 11.17
C THR A 73 -15.55 6.42 10.42
N VAL A 74 -16.65 5.88 10.95
CA VAL A 74 -18.03 6.11 10.48
C VAL A 74 -18.95 6.51 11.63
N ASN A 75 -18.38 6.79 12.80
CA ASN A 75 -19.09 7.16 14.02
C ASN A 75 -18.32 8.25 14.79
N ALA A 76 -17.89 9.28 14.04
CA ALA A 76 -17.28 10.50 14.55
C ALA A 76 -16.07 10.25 15.48
N GLY A 77 -15.24 9.26 15.13
CA GLY A 77 -14.00 8.95 15.85
C GLY A 77 -14.16 8.04 17.06
N THR A 78 -15.35 7.50 17.34
CA THR A 78 -15.57 6.53 18.43
C THR A 78 -14.82 5.23 18.18
N THR A 79 -14.88 4.72 16.94
CA THR A 79 -14.12 3.54 16.50
C THR A 79 -13.46 3.78 15.16
N TRP A 80 -12.36 3.08 14.93
CA TRP A 80 -11.54 3.24 13.74
C TRP A 80 -11.26 1.89 13.08
N THR A 81 -11.27 1.86 11.75
CA THR A 81 -10.92 0.71 10.92
C THR A 81 -9.69 1.06 10.08
N PRO A 82 -8.61 0.27 10.12
CA PRO A 82 -7.50 0.46 9.21
C PRO A 82 -7.93 0.02 7.81
N ILE A 83 -7.69 0.86 6.81
CA ILE A 83 -8.15 0.64 5.44
C ILE A 83 -7.01 0.54 4.42
N PHE A 84 -5.75 0.61 4.88
CA PHE A 84 -4.57 0.64 4.00
C PHE A 84 -3.55 -0.48 4.29
N ASP A 85 -3.81 -1.37 5.26
CA ASP A 85 -2.85 -2.40 5.74
C ASP A 85 -2.38 -3.41 4.69
N LYS A 86 -3.10 -3.51 3.55
CA LYS A 86 -2.75 -4.42 2.46
C LYS A 86 -1.81 -3.78 1.42
N GLN A 87 -1.53 -2.49 1.55
CA GLN A 87 -0.62 -1.78 0.64
C GLN A 87 0.82 -1.88 1.12
N THR A 88 1.74 -1.63 0.21
CA THR A 88 3.19 -1.72 0.40
C THR A 88 3.75 -0.63 1.30
N SER A 89 3.22 0.59 1.21
CA SER A 89 3.61 1.70 2.08
C SER A 89 2.73 1.78 3.33
N TYR A 90 3.37 1.97 4.49
CA TYR A 90 2.71 2.21 5.77
C TYR A 90 2.83 3.67 6.24
N SER A 91 3.67 4.47 5.58
CA SER A 91 3.89 5.87 5.92
C SER A 91 3.02 6.73 5.01
N ILE A 92 2.16 7.57 5.58
CA ILE A 92 1.20 8.37 4.81
C ILE A 92 1.41 9.85 5.10
N GLY A 93 1.61 10.64 4.04
CA GLY A 93 1.74 12.09 4.11
C GLY A 93 0.39 12.81 4.03
N THR A 94 -0.53 12.31 3.19
CA THR A 94 -1.81 13.00 2.97
C THR A 94 -2.95 12.07 2.57
N VAL A 95 -4.17 12.49 2.88
CA VAL A 95 -5.43 11.86 2.45
C VAL A 95 -6.41 12.94 2.02
N THR A 96 -7.07 12.77 0.88
CA THR A 96 -8.00 13.74 0.31
C THR A 96 -9.25 13.03 -0.18
N ILE A 97 -10.41 13.62 0.09
CA ILE A 97 -11.70 13.17 -0.44
C ILE A 97 -11.99 14.01 -1.69
N ASP A 98 -12.42 13.37 -2.77
CA ASP A 98 -12.91 14.08 -3.94
C ASP A 98 -14.21 14.84 -3.57
N PRO A 99 -14.28 16.17 -3.78
CA PRO A 99 -15.46 16.95 -3.44
C PRO A 99 -16.69 16.63 -4.31
N ASN A 100 -16.51 16.05 -5.50
CA ASN A 100 -17.60 15.73 -6.42
C ASN A 100 -18.11 14.28 -6.25
N ASP A 101 -17.27 13.38 -5.74
CA ASP A 101 -17.66 12.01 -5.37
C ASP A 101 -16.94 11.59 -4.08
N PRO A 102 -17.59 11.73 -2.91
CA PRO A 102 -16.98 11.38 -1.63
C PRO A 102 -16.57 9.90 -1.46
N ASN A 103 -16.92 9.00 -2.40
CA ASN A 103 -16.38 7.63 -2.41
C ASN A 103 -14.97 7.57 -2.99
N THR A 104 -14.56 8.56 -3.79
CA THR A 104 -13.22 8.64 -4.36
C THR A 104 -12.27 9.27 -3.35
N ILE A 105 -11.33 8.45 -2.87
CA ILE A 105 -10.32 8.84 -1.88
C ILE A 105 -8.94 8.77 -2.51
N TRP A 106 -8.17 9.84 -2.36
CA TRP A 106 -6.78 9.92 -2.76
C TRP A 106 -5.86 9.87 -1.55
N VAL A 107 -4.77 9.11 -1.66
CA VAL A 107 -3.76 8.95 -0.60
C VAL A 107 -2.39 9.21 -1.18
N GLY A 108 -1.64 10.08 -0.54
CA GLY A 108 -0.23 10.30 -0.82
C GLY A 108 0.63 9.59 0.21
N THR A 109 1.48 8.68 -0.26
CA THR A 109 2.38 7.92 0.63
C THR A 109 3.68 8.68 0.90
N GLY A 110 4.31 8.33 2.01
CA GLY A 110 5.51 8.98 2.53
C GLY A 110 5.22 10.27 3.28
N GLU A 111 5.58 10.31 4.56
CA GLU A 111 5.42 11.49 5.41
C GLU A 111 6.39 12.61 4.99
N ASP A 112 5.92 13.85 4.89
CA ASP A 112 6.65 14.98 4.31
C ASP A 112 7.27 15.96 5.34
N VAL A 113 7.41 15.53 6.60
CA VAL A 113 7.96 16.39 7.67
C VAL A 113 9.48 16.59 7.60
N GLY A 114 10.17 15.94 6.66
CA GLY A 114 11.61 16.14 6.44
C GLY A 114 12.55 15.68 7.57
N GLY A 115 12.03 14.93 8.56
CA GLY A 115 12.79 14.45 9.71
C GLY A 115 13.63 13.21 9.42
N ARG A 116 14.63 12.90 10.26
CA ARG A 116 15.46 11.68 10.12
C ARG A 116 14.72 10.36 10.42
N HIS A 117 13.47 10.44 10.87
CA HIS A 117 12.66 9.32 11.33
C HIS A 117 11.41 9.10 10.47
N VAL A 118 11.38 9.68 9.26
CA VAL A 118 10.24 9.53 8.33
C VAL A 118 10.34 8.22 7.56
N GLY A 119 9.18 7.63 7.27
CA GLY A 119 9.05 6.58 6.27
C GLY A 119 8.87 7.18 4.89
N TYR A 120 9.44 6.53 3.88
CA TYR A 120 9.15 6.84 2.48
C TYR A 120 7.94 6.04 2.00
N GLY A 121 7.30 6.56 0.97
CA GLY A 121 6.22 5.95 0.22
C GLY A 121 6.62 5.57 -1.19
N ASP A 122 5.63 5.09 -1.93
CA ASP A 122 5.69 4.59 -3.29
C ASP A 122 4.62 5.24 -4.18
N GLY A 123 4.30 6.51 -3.89
CA GLY A 123 3.48 7.36 -4.75
C GLY A 123 2.06 7.59 -4.28
N VAL A 124 1.17 7.73 -5.25
CA VAL A 124 -0.21 8.14 -5.06
C VAL A 124 -1.13 6.94 -5.21
N TYR A 125 -2.09 6.79 -4.31
CA TYR A 125 -3.14 5.78 -4.37
C TYR A 125 -4.50 6.42 -4.52
N ARG A 126 -5.39 5.70 -5.20
CA ARG A 126 -6.80 6.04 -5.36
C ARG A 126 -7.67 4.86 -4.94
N SER A 127 -8.76 5.16 -4.25
CA SER A 127 -9.87 4.25 -4.00
C SER A 127 -11.14 4.87 -4.57
N ASP A 128 -12.01 4.05 -5.17
CA ASP A 128 -13.32 4.47 -5.69
C ASP A 128 -14.49 3.87 -4.90
N ASP A 129 -14.20 3.22 -3.77
CA ASP A 129 -15.18 2.51 -2.94
C ASP A 129 -15.07 2.90 -1.46
N GLY A 130 -14.63 4.14 -1.21
CA GLY A 130 -14.52 4.72 0.13
C GLY A 130 -13.42 4.09 0.98
N GLY A 131 -12.40 3.51 0.35
CA GLY A 131 -11.20 2.95 0.98
C GLY A 131 -11.16 1.42 1.12
N LYS A 132 -12.07 0.68 0.49
CA LYS A 132 -12.08 -0.79 0.58
C LYS A 132 -11.05 -1.43 -0.34
N THR A 133 -10.87 -0.87 -1.53
CA THR A 133 -9.85 -1.25 -2.51
C THR A 133 -9.04 -0.04 -2.95
N TRP A 134 -7.79 -0.28 -3.34
CA TRP A 134 -6.84 0.77 -3.70
C TRP A 134 -6.09 0.39 -4.97
N LYS A 135 -5.79 1.41 -5.78
CA LYS A 135 -4.93 1.32 -6.96
C LYS A 135 -3.81 2.34 -6.82
N ASN A 136 -2.57 1.90 -7.03
CA ASN A 136 -1.43 2.82 -7.18
C ASN A 136 -1.56 3.54 -8.54
N MET A 137 -1.54 4.87 -8.50
CA MET A 137 -1.74 5.77 -9.63
C MET A 137 -0.42 6.37 -10.14
N GLY A 138 0.73 5.89 -9.67
CA GLY A 138 2.06 6.33 -10.09
C GLY A 138 2.67 7.36 -9.17
N LEU A 139 3.66 8.10 -9.70
CA LEU A 139 4.61 8.90 -8.92
C LEU A 139 5.40 8.04 -7.92
N THR A 140 5.79 6.83 -8.34
CA THR A 140 6.38 5.81 -7.46
C THR A 140 7.73 6.21 -6.88
N ASP A 141 8.44 7.12 -7.55
CA ASP A 141 9.75 7.61 -7.10
C ASP A 141 9.63 8.92 -6.31
N SER A 142 8.42 9.31 -5.91
CA SER A 142 8.18 10.55 -5.17
C SER A 142 8.68 10.49 -3.74
N GLN A 143 8.71 9.29 -3.14
CA GLN A 143 9.01 9.00 -1.74
C GLN A 143 8.17 9.73 -0.68
N HIS A 144 7.69 10.94 -0.94
CA HIS A 144 7.00 11.81 -0.01
C HIS A 144 6.00 12.67 -0.78
N ILE A 145 4.72 12.35 -0.66
CA ILE A 145 3.62 13.15 -1.21
C ILE A 145 3.04 14.05 -0.13
N SER A 146 3.30 15.36 -0.25
CA SER A 146 2.88 16.36 0.74
C SER A 146 1.41 16.71 0.67
N ARG A 147 0.84 16.76 -0.55
CA ARG A 147 -0.53 17.24 -0.75
C ARG A 147 -1.11 16.74 -2.06
N ILE A 148 -2.40 16.44 -2.02
CA ILE A 148 -3.23 16.13 -3.18
C ILE A 148 -4.39 17.12 -3.17
N LEU A 149 -4.74 17.69 -4.32
CA LEU A 149 -5.89 18.57 -4.48
C LEU A 149 -6.68 18.14 -5.70
N VAL A 150 -7.94 17.80 -5.49
CA VAL A 150 -8.90 17.50 -6.56
C VAL A 150 -9.60 18.79 -6.98
N HIS A 151 -9.78 19.01 -8.28
CA HIS A 151 -10.48 20.18 -8.78
C HIS A 151 -11.95 20.16 -8.31
N PRO A 152 -12.49 21.28 -7.80
CA PRO A 152 -13.82 21.33 -7.19
C PRO A 152 -14.98 21.08 -8.16
N GLU A 153 -14.73 21.14 -9.47
CA GLU A 153 -15.75 20.94 -10.52
C GLU A 153 -15.39 19.83 -11.51
N ASN A 154 -14.24 19.16 -11.33
CA ASN A 154 -13.78 18.12 -12.26
C ASN A 154 -12.84 17.11 -11.59
N SER A 155 -13.39 15.98 -11.17
CA SER A 155 -12.67 14.87 -10.54
C SER A 155 -11.47 14.33 -11.32
N ASP A 156 -11.45 14.46 -12.66
CA ASP A 156 -10.33 14.00 -13.47
C ASP A 156 -9.10 14.91 -13.37
N THR A 157 -9.28 16.14 -12.88
CA THR A 157 -8.21 17.11 -12.71
C THR A 157 -7.71 17.12 -11.27
N VAL A 158 -6.48 16.62 -11.07
CA VAL A 158 -5.86 16.51 -9.73
C VAL A 158 -4.45 17.08 -9.77
N TRP A 159 -4.07 17.78 -8.71
CA TRP A 159 -2.71 18.24 -8.47
C TRP A 159 -2.07 17.49 -7.32
N VAL A 160 -0.79 17.19 -7.46
CA VAL A 160 0.02 16.49 -6.46
C VAL A 160 1.33 17.23 -6.26
N THR A 161 1.64 17.58 -5.02
CA THR A 161 2.97 18.07 -4.64
C THR A 161 3.80 16.91 -4.11
N ALA A 162 4.89 16.60 -4.81
CA ALA A 162 5.80 15.55 -4.45
C ALA A 162 7.16 16.15 -4.06
N GLN A 163 7.58 15.87 -2.82
CA GLN A 163 8.85 16.39 -2.29
C GLN A 163 10.05 15.62 -2.83
N GLY A 164 9.88 14.42 -3.40
CA GLY A 164 10.99 13.60 -3.86
C GLY A 164 11.82 13.02 -2.70
N PRO A 165 12.88 12.26 -3.01
CA PRO A 165 13.81 11.74 -2.01
C PRO A 165 14.43 12.86 -1.18
N LEU A 166 14.43 12.77 0.15
CA LEU A 166 14.95 13.86 0.99
C LEU A 166 16.45 14.08 0.82
N TRP A 167 17.22 13.00 0.71
CA TRP A 167 18.69 13.03 0.82
C TRP A 167 19.41 12.68 -0.49
N SER A 168 18.69 12.63 -1.61
CA SER A 168 19.27 12.42 -2.93
C SER A 168 18.58 13.27 -3.98
N LYS A 169 19.28 13.49 -5.09
CA LYS A 169 18.74 14.12 -6.30
C LYS A 169 17.74 13.19 -7.00
N GLY A 170 16.88 13.77 -7.82
CA GLY A 170 16.00 13.04 -8.74
C GLY A 170 14.70 12.53 -8.10
N GLY A 171 14.17 11.43 -8.64
CA GLY A 171 12.84 10.92 -8.30
C GLY A 171 11.71 11.78 -8.88
N ASP A 172 10.49 11.48 -8.45
CA ASP A 172 9.32 12.27 -8.82
C ASP A 172 9.20 13.51 -7.94
N ARG A 173 10.11 14.49 -8.11
CA ARG A 173 10.04 15.78 -7.41
C ARG A 173 9.31 16.84 -8.24
N GLY A 174 8.43 17.59 -7.59
CA GLY A 174 7.78 18.77 -8.15
C GLY A 174 6.27 18.79 -7.97
N LEU A 175 5.62 19.65 -8.77
CA LEU A 175 4.16 19.74 -8.85
C LEU A 175 3.68 19.00 -10.10
N TYR A 176 2.86 17.98 -9.89
CA TYR A 176 2.27 17.18 -10.94
C TYR A 176 0.79 17.49 -11.10
N LYS A 177 0.31 17.41 -12.33
CA LYS A 177 -1.09 17.54 -12.69
C LYS A 177 -1.52 16.35 -13.54
N THR A 178 -2.69 15.79 -13.25
CA THR A 178 -3.43 14.91 -14.15
C THR A 178 -4.69 15.63 -14.64
N THR A 179 -5.19 15.23 -15.80
CA THR A 179 -6.52 15.61 -16.33
C THR A 179 -7.28 14.38 -16.83
N ASP A 180 -6.87 13.18 -16.40
CA ASP A 180 -7.43 11.88 -16.80
C ASP A 180 -7.65 10.96 -15.59
N GLY A 181 -7.92 11.55 -14.41
CA GLY A 181 -8.24 10.79 -13.20
C GLY A 181 -7.03 10.04 -12.62
N GLY A 182 -5.82 10.54 -12.87
CA GLY A 182 -4.54 10.03 -12.37
C GLY A 182 -3.95 8.89 -13.20
N ASN A 183 -4.46 8.62 -14.40
CA ASN A 183 -3.86 7.61 -15.29
C ASN A 183 -2.51 8.08 -15.83
N THR A 184 -2.36 9.39 -16.08
CA THR A 184 -1.09 10.01 -16.45
C THR A 184 -0.83 11.28 -15.66
N TRP A 185 0.45 11.58 -15.42
CA TRP A 185 0.89 12.75 -14.67
C TRP A 185 1.83 13.61 -15.51
N LYS A 186 1.54 14.91 -15.55
CA LYS A 186 2.39 15.93 -16.17
C LYS A 186 3.04 16.77 -15.07
N LYS A 187 4.38 16.83 -15.05
CA LYS A 187 5.12 17.79 -14.22
C LYS A 187 4.86 19.21 -14.73
N THR A 188 4.31 20.06 -13.88
CA THR A 188 3.94 21.45 -14.18
C THR A 188 4.88 22.47 -13.54
N LEU A 189 5.58 22.09 -12.46
CA LEU A 189 6.62 22.89 -11.81
C LEU A 189 7.67 21.96 -11.21
N GLY A 190 8.94 22.34 -11.28
CA GLY A 190 10.09 21.56 -10.77
C GLY A 190 11.13 21.33 -11.85
N ASP A 191 12.30 20.85 -11.45
CA ASP A 191 13.35 20.43 -12.37
C ASP A 191 13.65 18.92 -12.21
N ASN A 192 14.72 18.45 -12.87
CA ASN A 192 15.15 17.05 -12.80
C ASN A 192 16.39 16.86 -11.89
N ALA A 193 16.94 17.94 -11.35
CA ALA A 193 18.20 17.95 -10.62
C ALA A 193 17.96 17.94 -9.11
N TRP A 194 16.99 18.72 -8.63
CA TRP A 194 16.53 18.77 -7.26
C TRP A 194 15.02 18.74 -7.21
#